data_AF-A0A7S3CJK9-F1
#
_entry.id   AF-A0A7S3CJK9-F1
#
_cell.length_a   1.000
_cell.length_b   1.000
_cell.length_c   1.000
_cell.angle_alpha   90.00
_cell.angle_beta   90.00
_cell.angle_gamma   90.00
#
_symmetry.space_group_name_H-M   'P 1'
#
loop_
_entity.id
_entity.type
_entity.pdbx_description
1 polymer ?
#
loop_
_entity_poly.entity_id
_entity_poly.type
_entity_poly.pdbx_seq_one_letter_code
_entity_poly.pdbx_strand_id
1 'polypeptide(L)'
;MSTATSMDLAMFIVEVQKSVKGSKMTETELPEKMRPFHAYLDKLDTWLDEAPPIEQPMRFGNKAFRVWMDRIIANADADLLEICKAGNPDFKNIERAIPELKGYLVESFGSYERIDYGTGHELNFFILLYCLCKLGIYGYDDYKPMINKVFQ
;
A
#
# COMPACT_ATOMS: atom_id res chain seq x y z
N MET A 1 18.16 -7.31 -20.39
CA MET A 1 18.07 -8.61 -19.69
C MET A 1 16.99 -8.50 -18.65
N SER A 2 16.05 -9.44 -18.60
CA SER A 2 15.03 -9.49 -17.54
C SER A 2 15.64 -10.18 -16.32
N THR A 3 15.50 -9.60 -15.12
CA THR A 3 15.95 -10.21 -13.86
C THR A 3 14.87 -11.16 -13.34
N ALA A 4 15.27 -12.17 -12.55
CA ALA A 4 14.31 -13.06 -11.89
C ALA A 4 13.24 -12.27 -11.09
N THR A 5 13.65 -11.22 -10.39
CA THR A 5 12.74 -10.32 -9.67
C THR A 5 11.72 -9.64 -10.59
N SER A 6 12.15 -9.15 -11.76
CA SER A 6 11.24 -8.52 -12.72
C SER A 6 10.26 -9.51 -13.35
N MET A 7 10.66 -10.77 -13.51
CA MET A 7 9.76 -11.84 -13.96
C MET A 7 8.73 -12.20 -12.88
N ASP A 8 9.17 -12.35 -11.63
CA ASP A 8 8.28 -12.66 -10.50
C ASP A 8 7.21 -11.57 -10.31
N LEU A 9 7.60 -10.29 -10.38
CA LEU A 9 6.65 -9.19 -10.28
C LEU A 9 5.68 -9.17 -11.45
N ALA A 10 6.15 -9.39 -12.68
CA ALA A 10 5.28 -9.50 -13.86
C ALA A 10 4.30 -10.68 -13.74
N MET A 11 4.74 -11.81 -13.21
CA MET A 11 3.87 -12.96 -12.94
C MET A 11 2.83 -12.64 -11.88
N PHE A 12 3.22 -11.97 -10.79
CA PHE A 12 2.28 -11.52 -9.76
C PHE A 12 1.20 -10.61 -10.33
N ILE A 13 1.56 -9.63 -11.18
CA ILE A 13 0.60 -8.77 -11.89
C ILE A 13 -0.42 -9.62 -12.67
N VAL A 14 0.05 -10.61 -13.42
CA VAL A 14 -0.82 -11.51 -14.21
C VAL A 14 -1.73 -12.34 -13.31
N GLU A 15 -1.25 -12.81 -12.17
CA GLU A 15 -2.03 -13.62 -11.24
C GLU A 15 -3.14 -12.81 -10.55
N VAL A 16 -2.82 -11.63 -10.03
CA VAL A 16 -3.83 -10.79 -9.38
C VAL A 16 -4.84 -10.27 -10.41
N GLN A 17 -4.42 -9.96 -11.64
CA GLN A 17 -5.33 -9.59 -12.73
C GLN A 17 -6.32 -10.73 -13.06
N LYS A 18 -5.86 -11.98 -13.06
CA LYS A 18 -6.74 -13.15 -13.23
C LYS A 18 -7.74 -13.28 -12.08
N SER A 19 -7.31 -13.00 -10.85
CA SER A 19 -8.16 -13.14 -9.66
C SER A 19 -9.38 -12.19 -9.66
N VAL A 20 -9.27 -11.04 -10.32
CA VAL A 20 -10.34 -10.03 -10.39
C VAL A 20 -11.09 -10.01 -11.73
N LYS A 21 -10.62 -10.73 -12.75
CA LYS A 21 -11.23 -10.73 -14.09
C LYS A 21 -12.69 -11.17 -14.02
N GLY A 22 -13.61 -10.27 -14.40
CA GLY A 22 -15.05 -10.53 -14.39
C GLY A 22 -15.71 -10.46 -13.01
N SER A 23 -14.96 -10.14 -11.96
CA SER A 23 -15.50 -9.89 -10.62
C SER A 23 -16.06 -8.47 -10.49
N LYS A 24 -17.03 -8.27 -9.59
CA LYS A 24 -17.47 -6.93 -9.18
C LYS A 24 -16.88 -6.58 -7.81
N MET A 25 -16.35 -5.36 -7.70
CA MET A 25 -15.77 -4.87 -6.44
C MET A 25 -16.81 -4.80 -5.32
N THR A 26 -18.07 -4.48 -5.66
CA THR A 26 -19.20 -4.43 -4.72
C THR A 26 -19.57 -5.79 -4.12
N GLU A 27 -19.27 -6.88 -4.83
CA GLU A 27 -19.58 -8.26 -4.41
C GLU A 27 -18.40 -8.93 -3.71
N THR A 28 -17.24 -8.27 -3.64
CA THR A 28 -16.06 -8.81 -2.95
C THR A 28 -16.17 -8.53 -1.46
N GLU A 29 -16.08 -9.57 -0.63
CA GLU A 29 -16.01 -9.44 0.82
C GLU A 29 -14.61 -9.00 1.26
N LEU A 30 -14.53 -8.26 2.37
CA LEU A 30 -13.27 -7.89 3.01
C LEU A 30 -12.95 -8.93 4.10
N PRO A 31 -11.89 -9.75 3.94
CA PRO A 31 -11.49 -10.70 4.97
C PRO A 31 -11.06 -10.00 6.27
N GLU A 32 -11.36 -10.61 7.42
CA GLU A 32 -10.99 -10.06 8.75
C GLU A 32 -9.51 -9.73 8.85
N LYS A 33 -8.64 -10.60 8.33
CA LYS A 33 -7.19 -10.41 8.31
C LYS A 33 -6.71 -9.22 7.47
N MET A 34 -7.55 -8.70 6.57
CA MET A 34 -7.27 -7.51 5.76
C MET A 34 -7.92 -6.24 6.30
N ARG A 35 -8.79 -6.33 7.32
CA ARG A 35 -9.43 -5.15 7.89
C ARG A 35 -8.44 -4.10 8.40
N PRO A 36 -7.31 -4.45 9.04
CA PRO A 36 -6.35 -3.43 9.46
C PRO A 36 -5.69 -2.70 8.27
N PHE A 37 -5.52 -3.38 7.14
CA PHE A 37 -5.01 -2.71 5.94
C PHE A 37 -6.06 -1.76 5.34
N HIS A 38 -7.32 -2.18 5.26
CA HIS A 38 -8.40 -1.28 4.83
C HIS A 38 -8.54 -0.07 5.78
N ALA A 39 -8.55 -0.31 7.09
CA ALA A 39 -8.64 0.74 8.11
C ALA A 39 -7.44 1.70 8.06
N TYR A 40 -6.26 1.22 7.67
CA TYR A 40 -5.12 2.08 7.41
C TYR A 40 -5.40 3.05 6.25
N LEU A 41 -6.06 2.62 5.17
CA LEU A 41 -6.44 3.52 4.08
C LEU A 41 -7.46 4.57 4.54
N ASP A 42 -8.47 4.17 5.33
CA ASP A 42 -9.45 5.10 5.91
C ASP A 42 -8.77 6.12 6.85
N LYS A 43 -7.74 5.68 7.60
CA LYS A 43 -6.90 6.53 8.45
C LYS A 43 -6.11 7.55 7.63
N LEU A 44 -5.60 7.17 6.46
CA LEU A 44 -4.91 8.09 5.55
C LEU A 44 -5.85 9.19 5.03
N ASP A 45 -7.08 8.82 4.68
CA ASP A 45 -8.11 9.75 4.23
C ASP A 45 -8.48 10.75 5.33
N THR A 46 -8.67 10.25 6.56
CA THR A 46 -8.90 11.10 7.75
C THR A 46 -7.75 12.10 7.95
N TRP A 47 -6.50 11.67 7.76
CA TRP A 47 -5.35 12.58 7.87
C TRP A 47 -5.27 13.61 6.74
N LEU A 48 -5.81 13.33 5.55
CA LEU A 48 -5.92 14.33 4.49
C LEU A 48 -6.86 15.45 4.92
N ASP A 49 -8.02 15.11 5.49
CA ASP A 49 -8.98 16.09 6.02
C ASP A 49 -8.37 16.97 7.12
N GLU A 50 -7.50 16.39 7.95
CA GLU A 50 -6.78 17.09 9.02
C GLU A 50 -5.56 17.91 8.53
N ALA A 51 -5.20 17.81 7.25
CA ALA A 51 -4.11 18.55 6.62
C ALA A 51 -4.63 19.43 5.47
N PRO A 52 -5.50 20.43 5.75
CA PRO A 52 -6.13 21.22 4.71
C PRO A 52 -5.11 22.01 3.88
N PRO A 53 -5.39 22.26 2.59
CA PRO A 53 -4.51 23.04 1.73
C PRO A 53 -4.22 24.43 2.31
N ILE A 54 -2.95 24.82 2.34
CA ILE A 54 -2.56 26.17 2.76
C ILE A 54 -2.65 27.15 1.59
N GLU A 55 -2.90 28.43 1.89
CA GLU A 55 -2.79 29.49 0.89
C GLU A 55 -1.34 29.62 0.40
N GLN A 56 -1.14 29.39 -0.90
CA GLN A 56 0.15 29.53 -1.55
C GLN A 56 -0.03 29.82 -3.05
N PRO A 57 1.01 30.32 -3.75
CA PRO A 57 0.97 30.43 -5.20
C PRO A 57 0.68 29.07 -5.87
N MET A 58 -0.46 28.95 -6.57
CA MET A 58 -1.04 27.70 -7.10
C MET A 58 -0.23 26.97 -8.20
N ARG A 59 0.99 27.42 -8.53
CA ARG A 59 1.75 26.87 -9.66
C ARG A 59 2.46 25.52 -9.36
N PHE A 60 2.48 25.09 -8.09
CA PHE A 60 3.11 23.84 -7.64
C PHE A 60 2.23 23.14 -6.59
N GLY A 61 2.54 21.88 -6.27
CA GLY A 61 1.83 21.10 -5.26
C GLY A 61 1.74 21.80 -3.89
N ASN A 62 0.65 21.55 -3.17
CA ASN A 62 0.38 22.20 -1.88
C ASN A 62 1.30 21.67 -0.78
N LYS A 63 1.98 22.55 -0.04
CA LYS A 63 2.88 22.13 1.05
C LYS A 63 2.18 21.39 2.20
N ALA A 64 0.86 21.51 2.34
CA ALA A 64 0.07 20.69 3.28
C ALA A 64 0.27 19.19 3.05
N PHE A 65 0.61 18.77 1.82
CA PHE A 65 1.02 17.39 1.50
C PHE A 65 2.14 16.89 2.41
N ARG A 66 3.11 17.73 2.77
CA ARG A 66 4.22 17.33 3.64
C ARG A 66 3.76 17.05 5.06
N VAL A 67 2.79 17.81 5.56
CA VAL A 67 2.18 17.57 6.88
C VAL A 67 1.50 16.20 6.89
N TRP A 68 0.80 15.85 5.82
CA TRP A 68 0.18 14.54 5.66
C TRP A 68 1.23 13.42 5.55
N MET A 69 2.26 13.59 4.70
CA MET A 69 3.34 12.62 4.54
C MET A 69 4.16 12.41 5.82
N ASP A 70 4.43 13.47 6.59
CA ASP A 70 5.16 13.37 7.86
C ASP A 70 4.41 12.47 8.86
N ARG A 71 3.06 12.51 8.85
CA ARG A 71 2.23 11.61 9.66
C ARG A 71 2.34 10.16 9.21
N ILE A 72 2.31 9.91 7.90
CA ILE A 72 2.53 8.57 7.33
C ILE A 72 3.88 8.02 7.76
N ILE A 73 4.95 8.79 7.56
CA ILE A 73 6.33 8.38 7.87
C ILE A 73 6.50 8.07 9.36
N ALA A 74 5.88 8.87 10.24
CA ALA A 74 5.96 8.72 11.68
C ALA A 74 5.23 7.48 12.22
N ASN A 75 4.18 7.02 11.53
CA ASN A 75 3.36 5.88 11.98
C ASN A 75 3.60 4.59 11.18
N ALA A 76 4.29 4.65 10.04
CA ALA A 76 4.48 3.55 9.10
C ALA A 76 4.93 2.23 9.76
N ASP A 77 5.89 2.27 10.69
CA ASP A 77 6.38 1.06 11.37
C ASP A 77 5.28 0.36 12.19
N ALA A 78 4.47 1.13 12.92
CA ALA A 78 3.38 0.59 13.74
C ALA A 78 2.23 0.08 12.86
N ASP A 79 1.85 0.85 11.84
CA ASP A 79 0.78 0.50 10.91
C ASP A 79 1.12 -0.77 10.11
N LEU A 80 2.35 -0.87 9.59
CA LEU A 80 2.82 -2.09 8.90
C LEU A 80 2.86 -3.30 9.83
N LEU A 81 3.28 -3.11 11.09
CA LEU A 81 3.32 -4.19 12.06
C LEU A 81 1.91 -4.73 12.37
N GLU A 82 0.94 -3.83 12.52
CA GLU A 82 -0.47 -4.19 12.73
C GLU A 82 -1.03 -4.95 11.53
N ILE A 83 -0.83 -4.42 10.31
CA ILE A 83 -1.27 -5.04 9.05
C ILE A 83 -0.70 -6.45 8.91
N CYS A 84 0.61 -6.61 9.14
CA CYS A 84 1.25 -7.91 8.94
C CYS A 84 0.85 -8.93 10.01
N LYS A 85 0.72 -8.52 11.27
CA LYS A 85 0.26 -9.40 12.37
C LYS A 85 -1.17 -9.86 12.17
N ALA A 86 -2.04 -9.02 11.61
CA ALA A 86 -3.40 -9.41 11.29
C ALA A 86 -3.46 -10.33 10.06
N GLY A 87 -2.67 -10.03 9.02
CA GLY A 87 -2.59 -10.82 7.79
C GLY A 87 -2.12 -12.26 8.04
N ASN A 88 -1.06 -12.42 8.84
CA ASN A 88 -0.56 -13.73 9.25
C ASN A 88 0.03 -13.68 10.67
N PRO A 89 -0.76 -14.02 11.70
CA PRO A 89 -0.31 -14.02 13.09
C PRO A 89 0.84 -15.00 13.40
N ASP A 90 0.99 -16.05 12.58
CA ASP A 90 2.00 -17.08 12.78
C ASP A 90 3.36 -16.71 12.16
N PHE A 91 3.43 -15.62 11.39
CA PHE A 91 4.68 -15.17 10.77
C PHE A 91 5.64 -14.61 11.83
N LYS A 92 6.77 -15.31 12.04
CA LYS A 92 7.75 -14.96 13.06
C LYS A 92 8.74 -13.91 12.56
N ASN A 93 9.13 -12.99 13.44
CA ASN A 93 10.14 -11.96 13.20
C ASN A 93 9.76 -10.98 12.07
N ILE A 94 8.48 -10.63 11.96
CA ILE A 94 7.99 -9.67 10.96
C ILE A 94 8.70 -8.31 11.06
N GLU A 95 9.14 -7.95 12.26
CA GLU A 95 9.87 -6.72 12.57
C GLU A 95 11.11 -6.55 11.69
N ARG A 96 11.71 -7.65 11.22
CA ARG A 96 12.87 -7.63 10.32
C ARG A 96 12.53 -7.20 8.88
N ALA A 97 11.29 -7.39 8.45
CA ALA A 97 10.82 -7.01 7.12
C ALA A 97 10.29 -5.56 7.08
N ILE A 98 9.90 -5.00 8.23
CA ILE A 98 9.32 -3.66 8.35
C ILE A 98 10.17 -2.57 7.66
N PRO A 99 11.51 -2.51 7.80
CA PRO A 99 12.30 -1.47 7.14
C PRO A 99 12.19 -1.48 5.61
N GLU A 100 12.11 -2.67 5.00
CA GLU A 100 11.96 -2.82 3.55
C GLU A 100 10.53 -2.48 3.10
N LEU A 101 9.52 -2.99 3.81
CA LEU A 101 8.11 -2.69 3.54
C LEU A 101 7.82 -1.18 3.68
N LYS A 102 8.42 -0.52 4.68
CA LYS A 102 8.31 0.93 4.90
C LYS A 102 8.83 1.73 3.72
N GLY A 103 9.93 1.30 3.10
CA GLY A 103 10.46 1.96 1.92
C GLY A 103 9.44 2.02 0.78
N TYR A 104 8.79 0.89 0.49
CA TYR A 104 7.75 0.83 -0.54
C TYR A 104 6.50 1.62 -0.13
N LEU A 105 6.06 1.53 1.13
CA LEU A 105 4.88 2.25 1.62
C LEU A 105 5.06 3.77 1.52
N VAL A 106 6.18 4.33 2.00
CA VAL A 106 6.41 5.78 2.00
C VAL A 106 6.52 6.32 0.57
N GLU A 107 7.16 5.57 -0.34
CA GLU A 107 7.28 5.95 -1.74
C GLU A 107 6.00 5.69 -2.56
N SER A 108 4.93 5.20 -1.95
CA SER A 108 3.65 4.92 -2.62
C SER A 108 2.79 6.16 -2.87
N PHE A 109 2.98 7.24 -2.09
CA PHE A 109 2.02 8.35 -2.03
C PHE A 109 2.49 9.64 -2.71
N GLY A 110 3.60 9.59 -3.44
CA GLY A 110 4.17 10.75 -4.13
C GLY A 110 5.52 11.20 -3.58
N SER A 111 6.19 12.09 -4.31
CA SER A 111 7.49 12.61 -3.90
C SER A 111 7.34 13.69 -2.83
N TYR A 112 7.90 13.47 -1.64
CA TYR A 112 7.94 14.46 -0.55
C TYR A 112 8.53 15.82 -0.99
N GLU A 113 9.63 15.78 -1.74
CA GLU A 113 10.33 16.97 -2.18
C GLU A 113 9.61 17.69 -3.32
N ARG A 114 9.23 16.93 -4.36
CA ARG A 114 8.68 17.51 -5.59
C ARG A 114 7.17 17.79 -5.50
N ILE A 115 6.46 17.14 -4.59
CA ILE A 115 5.00 17.19 -4.44
C ILE A 115 4.34 16.82 -5.78
N ASP A 116 4.79 15.70 -6.34
CA ASP A 116 4.27 15.11 -7.57
C ASP A 116 3.92 13.64 -7.36
N TYR A 117 3.09 13.11 -8.26
CA TYR A 117 2.64 11.72 -8.29
C TYR A 117 2.72 11.19 -9.71
N GLY A 118 2.97 9.90 -9.86
CA GLY A 118 3.08 9.24 -11.16
C GLY A 118 3.15 7.73 -11.00
N THR A 119 3.22 7.02 -12.12
CA THR A 119 3.12 5.56 -12.18
C THR A 119 4.20 4.82 -11.39
N GLY A 120 5.34 5.46 -11.10
CA GLY A 120 6.36 4.90 -10.20
C GLY A 120 5.88 4.78 -8.75
N HIS A 121 5.07 5.72 -8.27
CA HIS A 121 4.49 5.68 -6.93
C HIS A 121 3.39 4.62 -6.84
N GLU A 122 2.52 4.53 -7.85
CA GLU A 122 1.56 3.43 -7.99
C GLU A 122 2.26 2.07 -7.97
N LEU A 123 3.39 1.95 -8.70
CA LEU A 123 4.18 0.73 -8.74
C LEU A 123 4.79 0.40 -7.37
N ASN A 124 5.25 1.38 -6.58
CA ASN A 124 5.74 1.14 -5.22
C ASN A 124 4.66 0.53 -4.32
N PHE A 125 3.42 1.04 -4.39
CA PHE A 125 2.31 0.46 -3.64
C PHE A 125 2.03 -0.98 -4.09
N PHE A 126 2.08 -1.23 -5.40
CA PHE A 126 1.92 -2.58 -5.92
C PHE A 126 3.06 -3.53 -5.51
N ILE A 127 4.30 -3.03 -5.42
CA ILE A 127 5.45 -3.79 -4.91
C ILE A 127 5.27 -4.09 -3.40
N LEU A 128 4.72 -3.17 -2.61
CA LEU A 128 4.35 -3.44 -1.23
C LEU A 128 3.39 -4.65 -1.13
N LEU A 129 2.33 -4.67 -1.95
CA LEU A 129 1.39 -5.79 -2.01
C LEU A 129 2.09 -7.11 -2.40
N TYR A 130 2.96 -7.06 -3.40
CA TYR A 130 3.78 -8.19 -3.81
C TYR A 130 4.69 -8.70 -2.68
N CYS A 131 5.37 -7.81 -1.95
CA CYS A 131 6.23 -8.18 -0.83
C CYS A 131 5.44 -8.84 0.31
N LEU A 132 4.25 -8.33 0.63
CA LEU A 132 3.36 -8.94 1.63
C LEU A 132 2.94 -10.36 1.22
N CYS A 133 2.65 -10.59 -0.07
CA CYS A 133 2.38 -11.93 -0.60
C CYS A 133 3.62 -12.83 -0.58
N LYS A 134 4.80 -12.32 -0.98
CA LYS A 134 6.07 -13.07 -0.96
C LYS A 134 6.50 -13.49 0.45
N LEU A 135 6.20 -12.68 1.46
CA LEU A 135 6.40 -13.01 2.86
C LEU A 135 5.36 -14.01 3.39
N GLY A 136 4.30 -14.31 2.63
CA GLY A 136 3.20 -15.17 3.09
C GLY A 136 2.29 -14.51 4.11
N ILE A 137 2.27 -13.17 4.18
CA ILE A 137 1.27 -12.42 4.95
C ILE A 137 -0.11 -12.57 4.30
N TYR A 138 -0.15 -12.55 2.97
CA TYR A 138 -1.33 -12.82 2.18
C TYR A 138 -1.03 -13.92 1.14
N GLY A 139 -2.06 -14.67 0.76
CA GLY A 139 -1.96 -15.78 -0.18
C GLY A 139 -2.86 -15.60 -1.40
N TYR A 140 -2.95 -16.65 -2.22
CA TYR A 140 -3.72 -16.65 -3.46
C TYR A 140 -5.20 -16.29 -3.25
N ASP A 141 -5.82 -16.81 -2.19
CA ASP A 141 -7.23 -16.54 -1.85
C ASP A 141 -7.48 -15.07 -1.51
N ASP A 142 -6.42 -14.33 -1.18
CA ASP A 142 -6.48 -12.93 -0.82
C ASP A 142 -6.26 -11.98 -2.00
N TYR A 143 -5.86 -12.48 -3.18
CA TYR A 143 -5.55 -11.63 -4.32
C TYR A 143 -6.76 -10.79 -4.76
N LYS A 144 -7.94 -11.40 -4.80
CA LYS A 144 -9.18 -10.69 -5.17
C LYS A 144 -9.54 -9.59 -4.18
N PRO A 145 -9.67 -9.84 -2.86
CA PRO A 145 -9.96 -8.77 -1.91
C PRO A 145 -8.83 -7.74 -1.81
N MET A 146 -7.56 -8.15 -1.96
CA MET A 146 -6.42 -7.23 -2.02
C MET A 146 -6.61 -6.19 -3.13
N ILE A 147 -6.92 -6.63 -4.35
CA ILE A 147 -7.11 -5.70 -5.46
C ILE A 147 -8.43 -4.93 -5.32
N ASN A 148 -9.54 -5.59 -5.01
CA ASN A 148 -10.85 -4.96 -5.02
C ASN A 148 -11.15 -4.08 -3.80
N LYS A 149 -10.36 -4.17 -2.71
CA LYS A 149 -10.58 -3.41 -1.46
C LYS A 149 -9.39 -2.59 -1.01
N VAL A 150 -8.17 -2.91 -1.44
CA VAL A 150 -6.95 -2.19 -1.02
C VAL A 150 -6.34 -1.41 -2.18
N PHE A 151 -6.33 -1.95 -3.40
CA PHE A 151 -5.80 -1.27 -4.60
C PHE A 151 -6.85 -0.52 -5.44
N GLN A 152 -8.08 -0.38 -4.92
CA GLN A 152 -9.21 0.18 -5.66
C GLN A 152 -8.96 1.59 -6.22
#